data_AF-A0A1F4QWD2-F1
#
_entry.id   AF-A0A1F4QWD2-F1
#
_cell.length_a   1.000
_cell.length_b   1.000
_cell.length_c   1.000
_cell.angle_alpha   90.00
_cell.angle_beta   90.00
_cell.angle_gamma   90.00
#
_symmetry.space_group_name_H-M   'P 1'
#
loop_
_entity.id
_entity.type
_entity.pdbx_description
1 polymer ?
#
loop_
_entity_poly.entity_id
_entity_poly.type
_entity_poly.pdbx_seq_one_letter_code
_entity_poly.pdbx_strand_id
1 'polypeptide(L)'
;MHHLTRRELLKAGVATAVMARTVRAAAAPVYLVRTPDRADGIRRGLAALGFPSARGKRVIIKPNFNSADEFPASTHLDTIGALVRQFQAAGATEITVADRSGMGNTRRVMEQKGVFAQAKQMGYRAVVLDEIPMEGWTEERLPGSHWSRGVLFPKLFQKADLLVQTCCLKTHRYGGHFTLSLKNSVGMVAKDSPRDNYNYMSELHGSTYQRQMIAEINQVYRPAMVVMDGLQAFTDGPAMVVMDGLQAFTDG
;
A
#
# COMPACT_ATOMS: atom_id res chain seq x y z
N MET A 1 51.07 24.26 30.62
CA MET A 1 49.92 24.28 29.69
C MET A 1 50.45 24.07 28.28
N HIS A 2 50.39 22.83 27.78
CA HIS A 2 50.85 22.49 26.44
C HIS A 2 49.78 22.85 25.41
N HIS A 3 50.11 23.77 24.50
CA HIS A 3 49.28 24.09 23.34
C HIS A 3 49.43 22.97 22.30
N LEU A 4 48.33 22.25 22.05
CA LEU A 4 48.20 21.32 20.93
C LEU A 4 48.34 22.10 19.61
N THR A 5 49.21 21.61 18.73
CA THR A 5 49.45 22.24 17.42
C THR A 5 48.40 21.78 16.41
N ARG A 6 48.11 22.61 15.39
CA ARG A 6 47.16 22.29 14.29
C ARG A 6 47.43 20.96 13.58
N ARG A 7 48.65 20.41 13.68
CA ARG A 7 49.03 19.10 13.13
C ARG A 7 48.56 17.92 13.97
N GLU A 8 48.26 18.11 15.25
CA GLU A 8 47.78 17.06 16.16
C GLU A 8 46.26 16.89 16.07
N LEU A 9 45.52 17.97 15.79
CA LEU A 9 44.07 17.95 15.50
C LEU A 9 43.72 17.15 14.23
N LEU A 10 44.66 16.95 13.31
CA LEU A 10 44.47 16.19 12.07
C LEU A 10 44.66 14.67 12.24
N LYS A 11 45.15 14.19 13.40
CA LYS A 11 45.32 12.76 13.67
C LYS A 11 44.21 12.15 14.55
N ALA A 12 43.31 12.97 15.09
CA ALA A 12 42.16 12.51 15.89
C ALA A 12 40.85 12.36 15.07
N GLY A 13 40.91 12.59 13.75
CA GLY A 13 39.81 12.27 12.85
C GLY A 13 39.88 10.81 12.42
N VAL A 14 39.53 9.88 13.31
CA VAL A 14 39.06 8.56 12.85
C VAL A 14 37.77 8.86 12.11
N ALA A 15 37.90 9.10 10.81
CA ALA A 15 36.80 9.11 9.89
C ALA A 15 36.24 7.69 9.89
N THR A 16 35.29 7.44 10.79
CA THR A 16 34.32 6.36 10.65
C THR A 16 33.52 6.74 9.41
N ALA A 17 34.06 6.42 8.23
CA ALA A 17 33.31 6.41 7.01
C ALA A 17 32.21 5.38 7.23
N VAL A 18 31.04 5.85 7.67
CA VAL A 18 29.80 5.12 7.51
C VAL A 18 29.71 4.92 6.02
N MET A 19 30.14 3.73 5.56
CA MET A 19 29.80 3.28 4.22
C MET A 19 28.29 3.23 4.22
N ALA A 20 27.67 4.30 3.72
CA ALA A 20 26.32 4.24 3.21
C ALA A 20 26.37 3.15 2.15
N ARG A 21 26.06 1.91 2.56
CA ARG A 21 25.69 0.87 1.62
C ARG A 21 24.50 1.46 0.88
N THR A 22 24.75 2.00 -0.29
CA THR A 22 23.73 2.13 -1.32
C THR A 22 23.26 0.71 -1.57
N VAL A 23 22.24 0.30 -0.82
CA VAL A 23 21.45 -0.87 -1.14
C VAL A 23 20.81 -0.52 -2.47
N ARG A 24 21.42 -0.99 -3.56
CA ARG A 24 20.78 -0.95 -4.86
C ARG A 24 19.50 -1.73 -4.68
N ALA A 25 18.36 -1.03 -4.73
CA ALA A 25 17.07 -1.69 -4.66
C ALA A 25 17.08 -2.79 -5.72
N ALA A 26 16.85 -4.04 -5.28
CA ALA A 26 16.74 -5.15 -6.21
C ALA A 26 15.66 -4.79 -7.24
N ALA A 27 15.96 -4.95 -8.53
CA ALA A 27 14.99 -4.65 -9.57
C ALA A 27 13.75 -5.52 -9.35
N ALA A 28 12.59 -4.90 -9.17
CA ALA A 28 11.31 -5.59 -9.11
C ALA A 28 10.79 -5.76 -10.54
N PRO A 29 10.43 -6.98 -10.97
CA PRO A 29 9.84 -7.18 -12.29
C PRO A 29 8.48 -6.48 -12.37
N VAL A 30 8.24 -5.79 -13.49
CA VAL A 30 6.99 -5.08 -13.77
C VAL A 30 6.42 -5.62 -15.08
N TYR A 31 5.14 -5.98 -15.07
CA TYR A 31 4.41 -6.44 -16.24
C TYR A 31 3.22 -5.53 -16.50
N LEU A 32 3.05 -5.13 -17.77
CA LEU A 32 1.90 -4.39 -18.24
C LEU A 32 1.03 -5.33 -19.07
N VAL A 33 -0.24 -5.49 -18.68
CA VAL A 33 -1.23 -6.25 -19.45
C VAL A 33 -2.26 -5.28 -19.99
N ARG A 34 -2.34 -5.17 -21.31
CA ARG A 34 -3.41 -4.44 -22.00
C ARG A 34 -4.62 -5.35 -22.18
N THR A 35 -5.76 -4.96 -21.63
CA THR A 35 -7.03 -5.68 -21.72
C THR A 35 -8.18 -4.76 -21.31
N PRO A 36 -9.41 -4.94 -21.81
CA PRO A 36 -10.61 -4.34 -21.23
C PRO A 36 -11.21 -5.19 -20.09
N ASP A 37 -10.79 -6.45 -19.94
CA ASP A 37 -11.30 -7.39 -18.95
C ASP A 37 -10.32 -7.49 -17.77
N ARG A 38 -10.79 -7.03 -16.60
CA ARG A 38 -10.03 -7.03 -15.36
C ARG A 38 -9.62 -8.43 -14.89
N ALA A 39 -10.51 -9.42 -15.02
CA ALA A 39 -10.23 -10.78 -14.59
C ALA A 39 -9.17 -11.43 -15.48
N ASP A 40 -9.25 -11.22 -16.80
CA ASP A 40 -8.20 -11.66 -17.73
C ASP A 40 -6.86 -10.97 -17.44
N GLY A 41 -6.89 -9.65 -17.22
CA GLY A 41 -5.69 -8.86 -16.93
C GLY A 41 -4.95 -9.34 -15.69
N ILE A 42 -5.69 -9.57 -14.61
CA ILE A 42 -5.16 -10.12 -13.37
C ILE A 42 -4.59 -11.52 -13.62
N ARG A 43 -5.35 -12.43 -14.24
CA ARG A 43 -4.88 -13.80 -14.51
C ARG A 43 -3.57 -13.81 -15.31
N ARG A 44 -3.50 -13.03 -16.38
CA ARG A 44 -2.29 -12.94 -17.25
C ARG A 44 -1.13 -12.28 -16.52
N GLY A 45 -1.37 -11.20 -15.77
CA GLY A 45 -0.34 -10.50 -15.01
C GLY A 45 0.27 -11.39 -13.91
N LEU A 46 -0.58 -12.11 -13.18
CA LEU A 46 -0.16 -13.08 -12.17
C LEU A 46 0.68 -14.22 -12.79
N ALA A 47 0.25 -14.75 -13.92
CA ALA A 47 1.00 -15.79 -14.63
C ALA A 47 2.39 -15.28 -15.09
N ALA A 48 2.45 -14.06 -15.65
CA ALA A 48 3.69 -13.46 -16.13
C ALA A 48 4.69 -13.14 -15.00
N LEU A 49 4.20 -12.68 -13.85
CA LEU A 49 5.04 -12.35 -12.68
C LEU A 49 5.61 -13.60 -11.99
N GLY A 50 5.08 -14.79 -12.27
CA GLY A 50 5.33 -15.99 -11.49
C GLY A 50 4.42 -16.00 -10.26
N PHE A 51 3.20 -16.50 -10.46
CA PHE A 51 2.18 -16.51 -9.43
C PHE A 51 2.67 -17.25 -8.17
N PRO A 52 2.64 -16.60 -6.99
CA PRO A 52 3.18 -17.21 -5.78
C PRO A 52 2.39 -18.46 -5.39
N SER A 53 3.08 -19.50 -4.96
CA SER A 53 2.42 -20.68 -4.39
C SER A 53 1.60 -20.25 -3.16
N ALA A 54 0.29 -20.42 -3.25
CA ALA A 54 -0.68 -20.10 -2.19
C ALA A 54 -1.23 -21.35 -1.48
N ARG A 55 -0.87 -22.56 -1.94
CA ARG A 55 -1.34 -23.81 -1.34
C ARG A 55 -1.00 -23.86 0.15
N GLY A 56 -2.02 -24.00 0.99
CA GLY A 56 -1.83 -24.08 2.44
C GLY A 56 -1.55 -22.73 3.13
N LYS A 57 -1.64 -21.60 2.41
CA LYS A 57 -1.28 -20.28 2.92
C LYS A 57 -2.51 -19.41 3.19
N ARG A 58 -2.36 -18.52 4.18
CA ARG A 58 -3.30 -17.42 4.46
C ARG A 58 -2.91 -16.21 3.62
N VAL A 59 -3.84 -15.75 2.79
CA VAL A 59 -3.65 -14.62 1.89
C VAL A 59 -4.39 -13.42 2.43
N ILE A 60 -3.70 -12.28 2.54
CA ILE A 60 -4.32 -11.00 2.87
C ILE A 60 -4.29 -10.12 1.63
N ILE A 61 -5.45 -9.61 1.23
CA ILE A 61 -5.61 -8.65 0.14
C ILE A 61 -5.88 -7.27 0.77
N LYS A 62 -5.01 -6.31 0.48
CA LYS A 62 -5.13 -4.91 0.88
C LYS A 62 -5.57 -4.07 -0.33
N PRO A 63 -6.86 -3.69 -0.42
CA PRO A 63 -7.36 -2.83 -1.48
C PRO A 63 -7.06 -1.35 -1.23
N ASN A 64 -7.62 -0.48 -2.07
CA ASN A 64 -7.72 0.96 -1.85
C ASN A 64 -9.21 1.34 -1.73
N PHE A 65 -9.75 1.33 -0.52
CA PHE A 65 -11.09 1.82 -0.18
C PHE A 65 -10.99 3.13 0.61
N ASN A 66 -10.29 4.11 0.05
CA ASN A 66 -10.14 5.41 0.70
C ASN A 66 -11.48 6.15 0.91
N SER A 67 -12.44 5.95 -0.01
CA SER A 67 -13.83 6.40 0.04
C SER A 67 -14.74 5.37 -0.63
N ALA A 68 -16.06 5.60 -0.58
CA ALA A 68 -17.05 4.79 -1.29
C ALA A 68 -17.15 5.10 -2.79
N ASP A 69 -16.42 6.10 -3.28
CA ASP A 69 -16.44 6.53 -4.67
C ASP A 69 -16.16 5.35 -5.63
N GLU A 70 -16.69 5.46 -6.84
CA GLU A 70 -16.50 4.46 -7.87
C GLU A 70 -15.04 4.41 -8.37
N PHE A 71 -14.73 3.36 -9.11
CA PHE A 71 -13.45 3.26 -9.80
C PHE A 71 -13.29 4.46 -10.77
N PRO A 72 -12.10 5.09 -10.88
CA PRO A 72 -10.81 4.70 -10.33
C PRO A 72 -10.44 5.35 -8.97
N ALA A 73 -11.37 5.96 -8.24
CA ALA A 73 -11.06 6.54 -6.92
C ALA A 73 -10.75 5.46 -5.86
N SER A 74 -11.54 4.40 -5.88
CA SER A 74 -11.41 3.21 -5.02
C SER A 74 -11.40 1.92 -5.83
N THR A 75 -10.85 0.85 -5.25
CA THR A 75 -10.75 -0.46 -5.90
C THR A 75 -12.11 -0.97 -6.35
N HIS A 76 -12.17 -1.55 -7.54
CA HIS A 76 -13.38 -2.17 -8.07
C HIS A 76 -13.62 -3.54 -7.43
N LEU A 77 -14.87 -3.92 -7.18
CA LEU A 77 -15.17 -5.22 -6.57
C LEU A 77 -14.77 -6.42 -7.44
N ASP A 78 -14.87 -6.34 -8.78
CA ASP A 78 -14.34 -7.44 -9.60
C ASP A 78 -12.82 -7.57 -9.54
N THR A 79 -12.07 -6.51 -9.19
CA THR A 79 -10.63 -6.64 -8.89
C THR A 79 -10.45 -7.60 -7.71
N ILE A 80 -11.23 -7.39 -6.65
CA ILE A 80 -11.23 -8.24 -5.45
C ILE A 80 -11.67 -9.66 -5.82
N GLY A 81 -12.80 -9.79 -6.53
CA GLY A 81 -13.34 -11.08 -6.91
C GLY A 81 -12.41 -11.88 -7.82
N ALA A 82 -11.72 -11.23 -8.75
CA ALA A 82 -10.70 -11.88 -9.58
C ALA A 82 -9.51 -12.38 -8.74
N LEU A 83 -8.97 -11.55 -7.84
CA LEU A 83 -7.86 -11.96 -6.97
C LEU A 83 -8.27 -13.11 -6.03
N VAL A 84 -9.43 -13.00 -5.38
CA VAL A 84 -9.96 -14.04 -4.49
C VAL A 84 -10.08 -15.37 -5.25
N ARG A 85 -10.67 -15.39 -6.45
CA ARG A 85 -10.79 -16.61 -7.26
C ARG A 85 -9.44 -17.22 -7.61
N GLN A 86 -8.45 -16.39 -7.98
CA GLN A 86 -7.11 -16.88 -8.31
C GLN A 86 -6.44 -17.54 -7.09
N PHE A 87 -6.51 -16.92 -5.92
CA PHE A 87 -5.93 -17.49 -4.70
C PHE A 87 -6.70 -18.71 -4.16
N GLN A 88 -8.03 -18.76 -4.31
CA GLN A 88 -8.81 -19.97 -4.00
C GLN A 88 -8.43 -21.13 -4.90
N ALA A 89 -8.38 -20.91 -6.22
CA ALA A 89 -7.96 -21.93 -7.19
C ALA A 89 -6.53 -22.44 -6.93
N ALA A 90 -5.69 -21.59 -6.34
CA ALA A 90 -4.33 -21.90 -5.94
C ALA A 90 -4.20 -22.70 -4.62
N GLY A 91 -5.31 -22.92 -3.91
CA GLY A 91 -5.34 -23.65 -2.65
C GLY A 91 -5.01 -22.83 -1.41
N ALA A 92 -5.24 -21.51 -1.43
CA ALA A 92 -5.22 -20.70 -0.20
C ALA A 92 -6.22 -21.25 0.83
N THR A 93 -5.80 -21.33 2.09
CA THR A 93 -6.64 -21.88 3.17
C THR A 93 -7.57 -20.83 3.78
N GLU A 94 -7.14 -19.57 3.75
CA GLU A 94 -7.91 -18.43 4.22
C GLU A 94 -7.58 -17.22 3.35
N ILE A 95 -8.60 -16.44 3.00
CA ILE A 95 -8.43 -15.16 2.33
C ILE A 95 -9.10 -14.08 3.17
N THR A 96 -8.36 -13.02 3.49
CA THR A 96 -8.90 -11.84 4.16
C THR A 96 -8.72 -10.60 3.28
N VAL A 97 -9.77 -9.81 3.14
CA VAL A 97 -9.73 -8.46 2.56
C VAL A 97 -9.79 -7.46 3.71
N ALA A 98 -8.74 -6.65 3.88
CA ALA A 98 -8.62 -5.75 5.02
C ALA A 98 -8.19 -4.34 4.59
N ASP A 99 -8.88 -3.31 5.08
CA ASP A 99 -8.54 -1.92 4.79
C ASP A 99 -9.00 -0.93 5.87
N ARG A 100 -8.52 0.31 5.73
CA ARG A 100 -8.91 1.51 6.47
C ARG A 100 -9.12 2.67 5.50
N SER A 101 -10.28 3.31 5.58
CA SER A 101 -10.68 4.43 4.70
C SER A 101 -10.16 5.76 5.21
N GLY A 102 -9.50 6.56 4.35
CA GLY A 102 -9.08 7.93 4.70
C GLY A 102 -10.24 8.93 4.79
N MET A 103 -11.33 8.68 4.06
CA MET A 103 -12.53 9.51 4.05
C MET A 103 -13.72 8.73 4.62
N GLY A 104 -14.43 9.34 5.56
CA GLY A 104 -15.62 8.73 6.18
C GLY A 104 -15.30 7.62 7.19
N ASN A 105 -16.31 6.80 7.47
CA ASN A 105 -16.21 5.64 8.35
C ASN A 105 -15.94 4.38 7.51
N THR A 106 -14.88 3.64 7.84
CA THR A 106 -14.41 2.50 7.04
C THR A 106 -15.47 1.41 6.86
N ARG A 107 -16.22 1.07 7.91
CA ARG A 107 -17.31 0.09 7.81
C ARG A 107 -18.35 0.50 6.78
N ARG A 108 -18.84 1.74 6.88
CA ARG A 108 -19.83 2.28 5.93
C ARG A 108 -19.29 2.30 4.49
N VAL A 109 -18.02 2.68 4.32
CA VAL A 109 -17.37 2.65 2.99
C VAL A 109 -17.35 1.22 2.44
N MET A 110 -16.89 0.25 3.23
CA MET A 110 -16.84 -1.16 2.80
C MET A 110 -18.24 -1.75 2.56
N GLU A 111 -19.26 -1.33 3.31
CA GLU A 111 -20.67 -1.69 3.10
C GLU A 111 -21.19 -1.12 1.78
N GLN A 112 -21.03 0.18 1.53
CA GLN A 112 -21.45 0.85 0.30
C GLN A 112 -20.73 0.28 -0.93
N LYS A 113 -19.45 -0.06 -0.80
CA LYS A 113 -18.70 -0.74 -1.86
C LYS A 113 -19.15 -2.17 -2.09
N GLY A 114 -19.96 -2.77 -1.22
CA GLY A 114 -20.46 -4.15 -1.34
C GLY A 114 -19.47 -5.24 -0.88
N VAL A 115 -18.42 -4.87 -0.13
CA VAL A 115 -17.35 -5.80 0.29
C VAL A 115 -17.91 -6.93 1.15
N PHE A 116 -18.76 -6.64 2.13
CA PHE A 116 -19.32 -7.67 3.01
C PHE A 116 -20.28 -8.62 2.29
N ALA A 117 -21.06 -8.11 1.33
CA ALA A 117 -21.94 -8.93 0.52
C ALA A 117 -21.13 -9.90 -0.36
N GLN A 118 -20.08 -9.39 -1.02
CA GLN A 118 -19.17 -10.21 -1.81
C GLN A 118 -18.39 -11.21 -0.93
N ALA A 119 -17.97 -10.81 0.27
CA ALA A 119 -17.32 -11.68 1.26
C ALA A 119 -18.18 -12.91 1.58
N LYS A 120 -19.47 -12.69 1.87
CA LYS A 120 -20.45 -13.75 2.13
C LYS A 120 -20.61 -14.68 0.92
N GLN A 121 -20.68 -14.11 -0.28
CA GLN A 121 -20.83 -14.89 -1.52
C GLN A 121 -19.61 -15.75 -1.84
N MET A 122 -18.41 -15.22 -1.59
CA MET A 122 -17.15 -15.83 -2.05
C MET A 122 -16.39 -16.58 -0.94
N GLY A 123 -16.81 -16.47 0.32
CA GLY A 123 -16.18 -17.15 1.45
C GLY A 123 -14.83 -16.56 1.87
N TYR A 124 -14.61 -15.27 1.68
CA TYR A 124 -13.45 -14.56 2.26
C TYR A 124 -13.86 -13.78 3.51
N ARG A 125 -12.90 -13.44 4.38
CA ARG A 125 -13.12 -12.59 5.55
C ARG A 125 -12.94 -11.12 5.20
N ALA A 126 -13.89 -10.27 5.52
CA ALA A 126 -13.72 -8.81 5.43
C ALA A 126 -13.33 -8.25 6.82
N VAL A 127 -12.27 -7.43 6.89
CA VAL A 127 -11.81 -6.80 8.14
C VAL A 127 -11.79 -5.28 7.99
N VAL A 128 -12.50 -4.62 8.89
CA VAL A 128 -12.44 -3.16 9.09
C VAL A 128 -11.31 -2.89 10.08
N LEU A 129 -10.22 -2.27 9.61
CA LEU A 129 -9.05 -2.09 10.48
C LEU A 129 -9.32 -1.15 11.66
N ASP A 130 -10.18 -0.14 11.49
CA ASP A 130 -10.55 0.78 12.59
C ASP A 130 -11.24 0.09 13.77
N GLU A 131 -11.72 -1.14 13.59
CA GLU A 131 -12.49 -1.90 14.59
C GLU A 131 -11.66 -3.00 15.27
N ILE A 132 -10.39 -3.19 14.90
CA ILE A 132 -9.56 -4.19 15.56
C ILE A 132 -9.05 -3.64 16.91
N PRO A 133 -9.03 -4.47 17.97
CA PRO A 133 -8.64 -4.02 19.29
C PRO A 133 -7.12 -3.78 19.36
N MET A 134 -6.64 -3.12 20.41
CA MET A 134 -5.23 -2.71 20.55
C MET A 134 -4.25 -3.88 20.40
N GLU A 135 -4.63 -5.09 20.84
CA GLU A 135 -3.83 -6.32 20.75
C GLU A 135 -3.58 -6.73 19.29
N GLY A 136 -4.43 -6.28 18.37
CA GLY A 136 -4.29 -6.46 16.91
C GLY A 136 -3.22 -5.58 16.26
N TRP A 137 -2.64 -4.64 17.01
CA TRP A 137 -1.64 -3.69 16.50
C TRP A 137 -0.24 -3.95 17.07
N THR A 138 0.78 -3.59 16.30
CA THR A 138 2.17 -3.49 16.72
C THR A 138 2.63 -2.03 16.63
N GLU A 139 3.37 -1.57 17.63
CA GLU A 139 4.06 -0.29 17.58
C GLU A 139 5.37 -0.45 16.81
N GLU A 140 5.45 0.09 15.61
CA GLU A 140 6.61 0.00 14.74
C GLU A 140 7.43 1.29 14.80
N ARG A 141 8.69 1.17 15.22
CA ARG A 141 9.67 2.26 15.13
C ARG A 141 10.41 2.13 13.81
N LEU A 142 10.23 3.14 12.95
CA LEU A 142 10.79 3.16 11.60
C LEU A 142 12.17 3.84 11.64
N PRO A 143 13.27 3.13 11.31
CA PRO A 143 14.60 3.73 11.33
C PRO A 143 14.70 4.97 10.44
N GLY A 144 15.27 6.06 10.97
CA GLY A 144 15.44 7.31 10.25
C GLY A 144 14.14 8.01 9.81
N SER A 145 13.00 7.64 10.40
CA SER A 145 11.71 8.19 10.02
C SER A 145 11.40 9.56 10.62
N HIS A 146 10.42 10.23 10.01
CA HIS A 146 9.89 11.52 10.47
C HIS A 146 8.64 11.35 11.35
N TRP A 147 8.23 10.12 11.66
CA TRP A 147 7.15 9.82 12.59
C TRP A 147 7.63 10.00 14.04
N SER A 148 7.00 10.89 14.79
CA SER A 148 7.38 11.28 16.16
C SER A 148 7.46 10.10 17.11
N ARG A 149 6.55 9.13 16.96
CA ARG A 149 6.46 7.92 17.78
C ARG A 149 6.40 6.64 16.95
N GLY A 150 6.83 6.67 15.70
CA GLY A 150 6.58 5.56 14.77
C GLY A 150 5.09 5.40 14.42
N VAL A 151 4.68 4.20 14.04
CA VAL A 151 3.31 3.93 13.57
C VAL A 151 2.67 2.75 14.31
N LEU A 152 1.34 2.76 14.44
CA LEU A 152 0.59 1.54 14.76
C LEU A 152 0.25 0.80 13.47
N PHE A 153 0.77 -0.42 13.36
CA PHE A 153 0.62 -1.26 12.18
C PHE A 153 -0.12 -2.58 12.52
N PRO A 154 -1.10 -3.04 11.72
CA PRO A 154 -1.86 -4.25 12.01
C PRO A 154 -0.99 -5.50 11.95
N LYS A 155 -0.99 -6.30 13.02
CA LYS A 155 -0.37 -7.62 13.06
C LYS A 155 -0.91 -8.54 11.97
N LEU A 156 -2.15 -8.30 11.52
CA LEU A 156 -2.77 -9.01 10.40
C LEU A 156 -1.88 -9.03 9.15
N PHE A 157 -1.27 -7.89 8.81
CA PHE A 157 -0.43 -7.78 7.61
C PHE A 157 0.97 -8.35 7.83
N GLN A 158 1.52 -8.26 9.03
CA GLN A 158 2.85 -8.80 9.37
C GLN A 158 2.85 -10.33 9.45
N LYS A 159 1.71 -10.92 9.86
CA LYS A 159 1.53 -12.37 10.02
C LYS A 159 0.99 -13.04 8.77
N ALA A 160 0.79 -12.31 7.68
CA ALA A 160 0.31 -12.84 6.41
C ALA A 160 1.36 -13.75 5.78
N ASP A 161 0.95 -14.93 5.30
CA ASP A 161 1.85 -15.80 4.53
C ASP A 161 2.05 -15.22 3.11
N LEU A 162 1.01 -14.58 2.57
CA LEU A 162 1.05 -13.76 1.36
C LEU A 162 0.25 -12.48 1.55
N LEU A 163 0.92 -11.32 1.44
CA LEU A 163 0.28 -10.01 1.40
C LEU A 163 0.21 -9.49 -0.04
N VAL A 164 -0.99 -9.29 -0.55
CA VAL A 164 -1.27 -8.79 -1.89
C VAL A 164 -1.86 -7.39 -1.77
N GLN A 165 -1.25 -6.41 -2.39
CA GLN A 165 -1.86 -5.09 -2.51
C GLN A 165 -2.57 -4.95 -3.84
N THR A 166 -3.71 -4.27 -3.83
CA THR A 166 -4.35 -3.80 -5.04
C THR A 166 -4.71 -2.33 -4.92
N CYS A 167 -4.40 -1.54 -5.95
CA CYS A 167 -4.62 -0.11 -5.98
C CYS A 167 -5.03 0.36 -7.38
N CYS A 168 -5.64 1.54 -7.46
CA CYS A 168 -6.02 2.14 -8.73
C CYS A 168 -4.91 3.07 -9.22
N LEU A 169 -4.75 3.18 -10.54
CA LEU A 169 -3.89 4.19 -11.15
C LEU A 169 -4.55 5.57 -11.03
N LYS A 170 -4.02 6.45 -10.18
CA LYS A 170 -4.55 7.81 -9.99
C LYS A 170 -3.47 8.85 -9.72
N THR A 171 -3.68 10.07 -10.23
CA THR A 171 -2.97 11.27 -9.79
C THR A 171 -3.46 11.70 -8.40
N HIS A 172 -2.55 12.10 -7.51
CA HIS A 172 -2.90 12.46 -6.14
C HIS A 172 -2.83 13.98 -5.93
N ARG A 173 -3.94 14.58 -5.47
CA ARG A 173 -4.11 16.03 -5.29
C ARG A 173 -3.19 16.64 -4.23
N TYR A 174 -2.78 15.90 -3.20
CA TYR A 174 -1.87 16.37 -2.15
C TYR A 174 -0.42 16.01 -2.48
N GLY A 175 0.11 16.68 -3.50
CA GLY A 175 1.53 16.78 -3.83
C GLY A 175 2.29 15.46 -3.83
N GLY A 176 2.05 14.55 -4.78
CA GLY A 176 2.93 13.42 -5.02
C GLY A 176 3.12 13.24 -6.51
N HIS A 177 4.35 13.44 -7.01
CA HIS A 177 4.60 13.35 -8.44
C HIS A 177 4.22 11.97 -9.02
N PHE A 178 4.38 10.86 -8.29
CA PHE A 178 3.64 9.59 -8.46
C PHE A 178 3.76 8.78 -7.16
N THR A 179 2.67 8.55 -6.42
CA THR A 179 2.74 7.82 -5.12
C THR A 179 2.02 6.47 -5.14
N LEU A 180 1.25 6.16 -6.20
CA LEU A 180 0.74 4.83 -6.58
C LEU A 180 0.55 3.84 -5.41
N SER A 181 1.21 2.69 -5.45
CA SER A 181 1.13 1.64 -4.42
C SER A 181 1.70 2.07 -3.06
N LEU A 182 2.69 2.96 -3.03
CA LEU A 182 3.24 3.48 -1.77
C LEU A 182 2.20 4.24 -0.96
N LYS A 183 1.25 4.94 -1.61
CA LYS A 183 0.17 5.66 -0.90
C LYS A 183 -0.82 4.69 -0.27
N ASN A 184 -1.00 3.52 -0.87
CA ASN A 184 -1.98 2.54 -0.43
C ASN A 184 -1.67 2.00 0.98
N SER A 185 -0.39 2.02 1.38
CA SER A 185 0.07 1.63 2.71
C SER A 185 -0.41 2.56 3.82
N VAL A 186 -0.86 3.78 3.52
CA VAL A 186 -1.48 4.67 4.52
C VAL A 186 -2.79 4.09 5.06
N GLY A 187 -3.50 3.27 4.27
CA GLY A 187 -4.63 2.46 4.76
C GLY A 187 -4.22 1.32 5.71
N MET A 188 -2.93 1.12 5.96
CA MET A 188 -2.38 0.10 6.86
C MET A 188 -1.82 0.70 8.15
N VAL A 189 -1.94 2.02 8.37
CA VAL A 189 -1.61 2.66 9.65
C VAL A 189 -2.90 3.02 10.35
N ALA A 190 -2.97 2.87 11.67
CA ALA A 190 -4.12 3.30 12.46
C ALA A 190 -4.44 4.78 12.18
N LYS A 191 -5.71 5.15 12.10
CA LYS A 191 -6.06 6.59 12.05
C LYS A 191 -5.84 7.20 13.43
N ASP A 192 -6.51 6.63 14.42
CA ASP A 192 -6.43 6.99 15.82
C ASP A 192 -5.92 5.75 16.59
N SER A 193 -5.03 5.98 17.56
CA SER A 193 -4.56 4.93 18.45
C SER A 193 -5.68 4.43 19.36
N PRO A 194 -6.01 3.12 19.39
CA PRO A 194 -7.02 2.59 20.31
C PRO A 194 -6.66 2.76 21.80
N ARG A 195 -5.38 3.03 22.12
CA ARG A 195 -4.89 3.18 23.50
C ARG A 195 -5.08 4.59 24.05
N ASP A 196 -4.69 5.60 23.27
CA ASP A 196 -4.51 6.98 23.73
C ASP A 196 -5.11 8.02 22.77
N ASN A 197 -5.83 7.57 21.75
CA ASN A 197 -6.47 8.40 20.73
C ASN A 197 -5.51 9.34 19.97
N TYR A 198 -4.22 9.00 19.93
CA TYR A 198 -3.24 9.70 19.10
C TYR A 198 -3.60 9.58 17.61
N ASN A 199 -3.73 10.71 16.92
CA ASN A 199 -4.15 10.74 15.52
C ASN A 199 -2.94 10.78 14.56
N TYR A 200 -2.60 9.63 14.00
CA TYR A 200 -1.49 9.48 13.04
C TYR A 200 -1.77 10.20 11.71
N MET A 201 -3.03 10.38 11.33
CA MET A 201 -3.37 11.07 10.08
C MET A 201 -3.20 12.59 10.22
N SER A 202 -3.51 13.16 11.39
CA SER A 202 -3.23 14.57 11.70
C SER A 202 -1.73 14.84 11.69
N GLU A 203 -0.91 13.96 12.27
CA GLU A 203 0.56 14.06 12.20
C GLU A 203 1.05 14.00 10.75
N LEU A 204 0.63 12.98 10.00
CA LEU A 204 1.03 12.80 8.60
C LEU A 204 0.65 14.00 7.73
N HIS A 205 -0.59 14.47 7.83
CA HIS A 205 -1.11 15.54 6.98
C HIS A 205 -0.66 16.94 7.40
N GLY A 206 -0.26 17.13 8.66
CA GLY A 206 0.32 18.39 9.15
C GLY A 206 1.82 18.51 8.93
N SER A 207 2.50 17.43 8.54
CA SER A 207 3.96 17.40 8.40
C SER A 207 4.45 17.96 7.06
N THR A 208 5.55 18.71 7.09
CA THR A 208 6.30 19.11 5.88
C THR A 208 6.99 17.92 5.19
N TYR A 209 7.13 16.78 5.89
CA TYR A 209 7.73 15.53 5.42
C TYR A 209 6.70 14.49 4.96
N GLN A 210 5.47 14.90 4.65
CA GLN A 210 4.37 13.99 4.33
C GLN A 210 4.72 12.90 3.30
N ARG A 211 5.47 13.25 2.24
CA ARG A 211 5.87 12.28 1.20
C ARG A 211 6.83 11.21 1.74
N GLN A 212 7.81 11.63 2.52
CA GLN A 212 8.79 10.77 3.17
C GLN A 212 8.09 9.86 4.17
N MET A 213 7.20 10.41 5.00
CA MET A 213 6.41 9.64 5.96
C MET A 213 5.56 8.55 5.28
N ILE A 214 4.97 8.82 4.11
CA ILE A 214 4.27 7.80 3.31
C ILE A 214 5.24 6.71 2.85
N ALA A 215 6.40 7.08 2.32
CA ALA A 215 7.42 6.12 1.90
C ALA A 215 7.91 5.27 3.08
N GLU A 216 8.09 5.87 4.25
CA GLU A 216 8.57 5.22 5.47
C GLU A 216 7.64 4.11 5.98
N ILE A 217 6.32 4.24 5.82
CA ILE A 217 5.38 3.15 6.15
C ILE A 217 5.74 1.86 5.39
N ASN A 218 6.33 1.97 4.20
CA ASN A 218 6.69 0.81 3.39
C ASN A 218 7.92 0.04 3.91
N GLN A 219 8.51 0.47 5.04
CA GLN A 219 9.60 -0.26 5.71
C GLN A 219 9.10 -1.46 6.54
N VAL A 220 7.84 -1.49 6.99
CA VAL A 220 7.36 -2.49 7.97
C VAL A 220 6.70 -3.72 7.37
N TYR A 221 6.59 -3.77 6.05
CA TYR A 221 5.96 -4.89 5.37
C TYR A 221 6.58 -5.11 4.00
N ARG A 222 6.43 -6.33 3.48
CA ARG A 222 6.86 -6.69 2.13
C ARG A 222 5.69 -7.35 1.41
N PRO A 223 5.09 -6.70 0.39
CA PRO A 223 4.04 -7.35 -0.37
C PRO A 223 4.65 -8.52 -1.16
N ALA A 224 3.92 -9.63 -1.24
CA ALA A 224 4.22 -10.70 -2.18
C ALA A 224 4.04 -10.21 -3.62
N MET A 225 3.05 -9.34 -3.84
CA MET A 225 2.82 -8.66 -5.12
C MET A 225 1.92 -7.43 -4.96
N VAL A 226 1.98 -6.57 -5.98
CA VAL A 226 1.12 -5.40 -6.13
C VAL A 226 0.41 -5.51 -7.47
N VAL A 227 -0.91 -5.43 -7.45
CA VAL A 227 -1.76 -5.38 -8.64
C VAL A 227 -2.28 -3.95 -8.78
N MET A 228 -1.96 -3.30 -9.89
CA MET A 228 -2.45 -1.95 -10.16
C MET A 228 -3.50 -2.00 -11.25
N ASP A 229 -4.71 -1.59 -10.92
CA ASP A 229 -5.81 -1.50 -11.87
C ASP A 229 -5.75 -0.13 -12.56
N GLY A 230 -5.36 -0.15 -13.83
CA GLY A 230 -5.22 1.02 -14.69
C GLY A 230 -6.24 1.06 -15.83
N LEU A 231 -7.37 0.35 -15.72
CA LEU A 231 -8.42 0.38 -16.76
C LEU A 231 -9.03 1.78 -16.96
N GLN A 232 -9.05 2.59 -15.91
CA GLN A 232 -9.32 4.04 -15.95
C GLN A 232 -8.31 4.72 -15.04
N ALA A 233 -7.97 5.97 -15.33
CA ALA A 233 -7.06 6.76 -14.53
C ALA A 233 -7.51 8.22 -14.46
N PHE A 234 -7.24 8.88 -13.34
CA PHE A 234 -7.36 10.33 -13.24
C PHE A 234 -6.09 10.98 -13.80
N THR A 235 -6.23 11.85 -14.80
CA THR A 235 -5.10 12.65 -15.33
C THR A 235 -4.94 13.99 -14.59
N ASP A 236 -6.03 14.56 -14.05
CA ASP A 236 -6.04 15.92 -13.46
C ASP A 236 -6.83 16.03 -12.13
N GLY A 237 -6.59 15.11 -11.17
CA GLY A 237 -7.42 15.01 -9.96
C GLY A 237 -8.80 14.36 -10.26
N PRO A 238 -9.77 14.35 -9.31
CA PRO A 238 -11.06 13.65 -9.48
C PRO A 238 -12.03 14.35 -10.46
N ALA A 239 -11.52 14.82 -11.59
CA ALA A 239 -12.29 15.12 -12.78
C ALA A 239 -12.16 13.91 -13.73
N MET A 240 -13.30 13.35 -14.15
CA MET A 240 -13.32 12.24 -15.11
C MET A 240 -12.68 12.65 -16.43
N VAL A 241 -11.70 11.87 -16.89
CA VAL A 241 -11.37 11.77 -18.30
C VAL A 241 -11.78 10.37 -18.75
N VAL A 242 -12.86 10.31 -19.52
CA VAL A 242 -13.18 9.14 -20.34
C VAL A 242 -12.19 9.17 -21.50
N MET A 243 -11.14 8.34 -21.45
CA MET A 243 -10.36 8.06 -22.66
C MET A 243 -11.17 7.10 -23.51
N ASP A 244 -12.09 7.66 -24.30
CA ASP A 244 -12.58 6.98 -25.49
C ASP A 244 -11.40 6.77 -26.45
N GLY A 245 -11.48 5.67 -27.20
CA GLY A 245 -10.38 5.20 -28.03
C GLY A 245 -9.88 6.22 -29.06
N LEU A 246 -8.65 5.96 -29.51
CA LEU A 246 -7.88 6.69 -30.52
C LEU A 246 -7.41 8.10 -30.09
N GLN A 247 -6.11 8.22 -29.85
CA GLN A 247 -5.24 8.85 -30.84
C GLN A 247 -3.80 8.39 -30.65
N ALA A 248 -3.21 7.97 -31.76
CA ALA A 248 -1.82 7.60 -31.89
C ALA A 248 -0.94 8.82 -31.62
N PHE A 249 0.06 8.67 -30.76
CA PHE A 249 1.23 9.55 -30.81
C PHE A 249 2.23 8.91 -31.79
N THR A 250 2.15 9.36 -33.03
CA THR A 250 3.29 9.38 -33.97
C THR A 250 3.82 10.80 -33.96
N ASP A 251 5.13 10.90 -33.69
CA ASP A 251 6.09 11.96 -34.03
C ASP A 251 5.88 13.41 -33.56
N GLY A 252 6.97 13.95 -33.00
CA GLY A 252 7.18 15.33 -32.55
C GLY A 252 8.38 15.43 -31.63
#